data_AF-A0A3E4ZD02-F1
#
_entry.id   AF-A0A3E4ZD02-F1
#
_cell.length_a   1.000
_cell.length_b   1.000
_cell.length_c   1.000
_cell.angle_alpha   90.00
_cell.angle_beta   90.00
_cell.angle_gamma   90.00
#
_symmetry.space_group_name_H-M   'P 1'
#
loop_
_entity.id
_entity.type
_entity.pdbx_description
1 polymer ?
#
loop_
_entity_poly.entity_id
_entity_poly.type
_entity_poly.pdbx_seq_one_letter_code
_entity_poly.pdbx_strand_id
1 'polypeptide(L)'
;MMTKLDIQEKDGFLIMEDFPANCIFNKVKTGCGATTIALSNDENYIIAVPTTELIENKCYPVQDKDGIVRFWKKNERKAGLSPVVANLFGLYGNFTLELKKKLKDYLSSAGIKKIICTYDKIDKLMEFINPVDFKLMIDEYHNFLKQYSFRDKAINGVLAHFKEFKSYCFLSATPIPKDLKPSIFNGIPEYTANWSELDEITVYPYHTDKPYMVAAKFIKTYQTKGYLNVNGIESREAYFFINSVTEIKAILKQTQLTEDDYRIICADNPKNRSTLGSYTISSSIDAPKRFNFITSKSFEGVDFHSETGLCFVVSNVQNRHTLVSIDMDIPQIVGRIRTKSNPFRNKVVHIFNTKATDHYTTFEEMEQIVDKEVKAAQERADMLNNAKLSEPAIKQQVNEIKKVGVESYLSYQENKFIVNDMVAKLQLYSYYIATVVYQSDKSLRETYAQSGVVTTKGKWHIAPEKFVKELIVKPQFRELHKRYCEIKTNPMTFDLQTIDIEHEYPILGRAYRKLGIQELKRLRTIKSIKLALGEI
;
A
#
# COMPACT_ATOMS: atom_id res chain seq x y z
N MET A 1 17.82 0.34 22.46
CA MET A 1 17.99 -0.97 21.78
C MET A 1 16.63 -1.64 21.77
N MET A 2 16.30 -2.37 20.72
CA MET A 2 15.02 -3.06 20.57
C MET A 2 15.09 -4.42 21.25
N THR A 3 14.23 -4.66 22.23
CA THR A 3 14.21 -5.89 23.03
C THR A 3 13.49 -6.99 22.24
N LYS A 4 14.11 -8.18 22.12
CA LYS A 4 13.40 -9.33 21.54
C LYS A 4 12.39 -9.85 22.55
N LEU A 5 11.17 -10.09 22.09
CA LEU A 5 10.11 -10.70 22.88
C LEU A 5 9.85 -12.08 22.31
N ASP A 6 10.04 -13.11 23.14
CA ASP A 6 9.69 -14.47 22.77
C ASP A 6 8.18 -14.58 22.65
N ILE A 7 7.73 -15.07 21.50
CA ILE A 7 6.32 -15.16 21.14
C ILE A 7 5.91 -16.62 21.03
N GLN A 8 4.62 -16.88 21.24
CA GLN A 8 4.01 -18.10 20.75
C GLN A 8 3.46 -17.84 19.35
N GLU A 9 3.58 -18.83 18.47
CA GLU A 9 3.08 -18.75 17.11
C GLU A 9 2.37 -20.04 16.69
N LYS A 10 1.33 -19.91 15.89
CA LYS A 10 0.64 -21.03 15.26
C LYS A 10 0.23 -20.64 13.86
N ASP A 11 0.58 -21.45 12.87
CA ASP A 11 0.19 -21.26 11.47
C ASP A 11 0.57 -19.87 10.89
N GLY A 12 1.62 -19.23 11.42
CA GLY A 12 2.07 -17.89 11.03
C GLY A 12 1.37 -16.74 11.75
N PHE A 13 0.54 -17.03 12.76
CA PHE A 13 -0.15 -16.04 13.59
C PHE A 13 0.50 -15.91 14.97
N LEU A 14 0.55 -14.69 15.50
CA LEU A 14 0.95 -14.39 16.87
C LEU A 14 -0.12 -14.90 17.84
N ILE A 15 0.33 -15.58 18.89
CA ILE A 15 -0.49 -15.96 20.04
C ILE A 15 0.06 -15.23 21.26
N MET A 16 -0.72 -14.30 21.79
CA MET A 16 -0.41 -13.51 22.98
C MET A 16 -1.72 -13.18 23.70
N GLU A 17 -1.69 -13.10 25.03
CA GLU A 17 -2.84 -12.62 25.81
C GLU A 17 -3.09 -11.13 25.55
N ASP A 18 -2.03 -10.33 25.57
CA ASP A 18 -2.07 -8.92 25.23
C ASP A 18 -0.70 -8.37 24.84
N PHE A 19 -0.66 -7.15 24.31
CA PHE A 19 0.58 -6.44 24.00
C PHE A 19 1.24 -5.83 25.25
N PRO A 20 2.57 -5.68 25.26
CA PRO A 20 3.25 -4.90 26.29
C PRO A 20 2.70 -3.47 26.36
N ALA A 21 2.48 -2.98 27.58
CA ALA A 21 1.99 -1.63 27.80
C ALA A 21 3.04 -0.57 27.43
N ASN A 22 2.56 0.56 26.92
CA ASN A 22 3.32 1.79 26.67
C ASN A 22 4.56 1.55 25.80
N CYS A 23 4.39 0.88 24.67
CA CYS A 23 5.50 0.44 23.83
C CYS A 23 5.33 0.73 22.35
N ILE A 24 6.43 0.56 21.61
CA ILE A 24 6.43 0.30 20.17
C ILE A 24 6.65 -1.20 19.99
N PHE A 25 5.73 -1.86 19.29
CA PHE A 25 5.81 -3.29 19.01
C PHE A 25 6.05 -3.53 17.51
N ASN A 26 7.22 -4.07 17.19
CA ASN A 26 7.56 -4.56 15.87
C ASN A 26 7.05 -6.00 15.70
N LYS A 27 5.96 -6.17 14.95
CA LYS A 27 5.40 -7.50 14.64
C LYS A 27 6.22 -8.28 13.62
N VAL A 28 7.17 -7.66 12.91
CA VAL A 28 8.05 -8.21 11.86
C VAL A 28 7.32 -8.72 10.62
N LYS A 29 6.27 -9.53 10.80
CA LYS A 29 5.42 -10.07 9.75
C LYS A 29 4.14 -9.27 9.63
N THR A 30 3.69 -9.06 8.40
CA THR A 30 2.36 -8.49 8.17
C THR A 30 1.29 -9.57 8.34
N GLY A 31 0.08 -9.15 8.74
CA GLY A 31 -1.12 -10.00 8.93
C GLY A 31 -0.85 -11.32 9.64
N CYS A 32 0.04 -11.25 10.63
CA CYS A 32 0.26 -12.26 11.65
C CYS A 32 -0.83 -12.25 12.74
N GLY A 33 -2.02 -11.70 12.45
CA GLY A 33 -3.12 -11.61 13.42
C GLY A 33 -2.93 -10.61 14.55
N ALA A 34 -1.97 -9.69 14.48
CA ALA A 34 -1.68 -8.76 15.58
C ALA A 34 -2.92 -7.94 16.03
N THR A 35 -3.69 -7.38 15.09
CA THR A 35 -4.95 -6.68 15.41
C THR A 35 -5.96 -7.60 16.12
N THR A 36 -5.93 -8.90 15.83
CA THR A 36 -6.85 -9.89 16.43
C THR A 36 -6.60 -10.05 17.92
N ILE A 37 -5.36 -9.90 18.40
CA ILE A 37 -5.03 -9.94 19.84
C ILE A 37 -5.86 -8.88 20.60
N ALA A 38 -5.79 -7.62 20.14
CA ALA A 38 -6.57 -6.53 20.73
C ALA A 38 -8.09 -6.69 20.57
N LEU A 39 -8.55 -7.35 19.50
CA LEU A 39 -9.97 -7.59 19.25
C LEU A 39 -10.56 -8.73 20.09
N SER A 40 -9.75 -9.69 20.51
CA SER A 40 -10.21 -10.94 21.15
C SER A 40 -9.92 -11.04 22.64
N ASN A 41 -9.02 -10.21 23.18
CA ASN A 41 -8.71 -10.20 24.62
C ASN A 41 -9.85 -9.59 25.46
N ASP A 42 -9.71 -9.71 26.79
CA ASP A 42 -10.73 -9.29 27.76
C ASP A 42 -10.65 -7.81 28.18
N GLU A 43 -9.96 -6.97 27.40
CA GLU A 43 -9.69 -5.56 27.74
C GLU A 43 -10.45 -4.60 26.83
N ASN A 44 -10.85 -3.44 27.35
CA ASN A 44 -11.39 -2.38 26.51
C ASN A 44 -10.29 -1.83 25.59
N TYR A 45 -10.55 -1.81 24.28
CA TYR A 45 -9.58 -1.40 23.28
C TYR A 45 -10.14 -0.36 22.32
N ILE A 46 -9.34 0.66 22.06
CA ILE A 46 -9.45 1.51 20.88
C ILE A 46 -8.30 1.17 19.94
N ILE A 47 -8.64 0.86 18.70
CA ILE A 47 -7.70 0.48 17.65
C ILE A 47 -7.71 1.58 16.58
N ALA A 48 -6.69 2.42 16.60
CA ALA A 48 -6.50 3.49 15.64
C ALA A 48 -5.76 2.96 14.40
N VAL A 49 -6.31 3.17 13.22
CA VAL A 49 -5.80 2.64 11.94
C VAL A 49 -5.69 3.73 10.87
N PRO A 50 -4.82 3.57 9.85
CA PRO A 50 -4.62 4.61 8.86
C PRO A 50 -5.81 4.79 7.92
N THR A 51 -6.55 3.75 7.56
CA THR A 51 -7.56 3.85 6.48
C THR A 51 -8.91 3.27 6.88
N THR A 52 -9.98 3.84 6.31
CA THR A 52 -11.33 3.27 6.38
C THR A 52 -11.37 1.86 5.80
N GLU A 53 -10.57 1.58 4.78
CA GLU A 53 -10.52 0.26 4.14
C GLU A 53 -10.09 -0.82 5.13
N LEU A 54 -9.12 -0.53 6.02
CA LEU A 54 -8.70 -1.46 7.06
C LEU A 54 -9.85 -1.76 8.04
N ILE A 55 -10.62 -0.73 8.41
CA ILE A 55 -11.81 -0.88 9.27
C ILE A 55 -12.86 -1.75 8.59
N GLU A 56 -13.16 -1.47 7.32
CA GLU A 56 -14.14 -2.25 6.55
C GLU A 56 -13.73 -3.71 6.45
N ASN A 57 -12.45 -4.01 6.20
CA ASN A 57 -11.92 -5.38 6.17
C ASN A 57 -12.09 -6.12 7.51
N LYS A 58 -12.05 -5.41 8.65
CA LYS A 58 -12.26 -6.03 9.97
C LYS A 58 -13.73 -6.14 10.36
N CYS A 59 -14.55 -5.13 10.04
CA CYS A 59 -15.97 -5.13 10.40
C CYS A 59 -16.83 -5.95 9.42
N TYR A 60 -16.39 -6.12 8.19
CA TYR A 60 -17.09 -6.79 7.09
C TYR A 60 -16.14 -7.75 6.36
N PRO A 61 -15.59 -8.77 7.05
CA PRO A 61 -14.64 -9.68 6.45
C PRO A 61 -15.28 -10.45 5.28
N VAL A 62 -14.47 -10.71 4.24
CA VAL A 62 -14.88 -11.49 3.06
C VAL A 62 -15.00 -12.97 3.38
N GLN A 63 -14.20 -13.47 4.31
CA GLN A 63 -14.26 -14.84 4.80
C GLN A 63 -14.63 -14.80 6.29
N ASP A 64 -15.70 -15.49 6.66
CA ASP A 64 -16.07 -15.61 8.08
C ASP A 64 -15.23 -16.68 8.80
N LYS A 65 -15.54 -16.91 10.09
CA LYS A 65 -14.81 -17.86 10.93
C LYS A 65 -14.94 -19.31 10.45
N ASP A 66 -16.01 -19.63 9.70
CA ASP A 66 -16.29 -20.96 9.16
C ASP A 66 -15.76 -21.12 7.73
N GLY A 67 -15.09 -20.09 7.20
CA GLY A 67 -14.49 -20.11 5.88
C GLY A 67 -15.46 -19.74 4.75
N ILE A 68 -16.70 -19.33 5.06
CA ILE A 68 -17.70 -18.94 4.06
C ILE A 68 -17.35 -17.58 3.48
N VAL A 69 -17.37 -17.50 2.15
CA VAL A 69 -17.02 -16.29 1.40
C VAL A 69 -18.27 -15.44 1.15
N ARG A 70 -18.26 -14.18 1.60
CA ARG A 70 -19.30 -13.17 1.36
C ARG A 70 -18.68 -11.85 0.89
N PHE A 71 -19.15 -11.35 -0.24
CA PHE A 71 -18.79 -10.02 -0.74
C PHE A 71 -19.84 -8.99 -0.31
N TRP A 72 -19.42 -7.93 0.40
CA TRP A 72 -20.31 -6.91 0.96
C TRP A 72 -20.53 -5.74 0.00
N LYS A 73 -21.80 -5.41 -0.27
CA LYS A 73 -22.16 -4.27 -1.11
C LYS A 73 -21.81 -2.95 -0.39
N LYS A 74 -21.48 -1.90 -1.17
CA LYS A 74 -21.08 -0.58 -0.62
C LYS A 74 -22.11 0.00 0.36
N ASN A 75 -23.39 -0.19 0.10
CA ASN A 75 -24.47 0.30 0.97
C ASN A 75 -24.66 -0.49 2.27
N GLU A 76 -24.12 -1.71 2.37
CA GLU A 76 -24.13 -2.53 3.59
C GLU A 76 -23.02 -2.10 4.57
N ARG A 77 -21.94 -1.50 4.05
CA ARG A 77 -20.76 -1.09 4.81
C ARG A 77 -20.94 0.26 5.46
N LYS A 78 -21.42 0.27 6.69
CA LYS A 78 -21.69 1.51 7.45
C LYS A 78 -20.89 1.58 8.74
N ALA A 79 -20.55 2.79 9.17
CA ALA A 79 -20.00 3.00 10.49
C ALA A 79 -21.03 2.61 11.57
N GLY A 80 -20.56 2.02 12.66
CA GLY A 80 -21.40 1.44 13.71
C GLY A 80 -20.92 0.06 14.16
N LEU A 81 -21.78 -0.65 14.88
CA LEU A 81 -21.53 -2.02 15.32
C LEU A 81 -21.44 -2.96 14.10
N SER A 82 -20.40 -3.78 14.05
CA SER A 82 -20.24 -4.81 13.02
C SER A 82 -21.41 -5.78 13.06
N PRO A 83 -21.96 -6.19 11.90
CA PRO A 83 -23.03 -7.17 11.85
C PRO A 83 -22.56 -8.62 12.06
N VAL A 84 -21.24 -8.87 12.05
CA VAL A 84 -20.67 -10.23 12.04
C VAL A 84 -19.55 -10.42 13.06
N VAL A 85 -18.77 -9.38 13.35
CA VAL A 85 -17.77 -9.43 14.41
C VAL A 85 -18.44 -8.95 15.68
N ALA A 86 -18.70 -9.91 16.58
CA ALA A 86 -19.33 -9.64 17.86
C ALA A 86 -18.62 -8.49 18.58
N ASN A 87 -19.41 -7.52 19.02
CA ASN A 87 -18.97 -6.45 19.90
C ASN A 87 -17.85 -5.53 19.33
N LEU A 88 -17.69 -5.46 18.01
CA LEU A 88 -16.75 -4.54 17.35
C LEU A 88 -17.48 -3.32 16.77
N PHE A 89 -17.14 -2.11 17.23
CA PHE A 89 -17.68 -0.87 16.70
C PHE A 89 -16.69 -0.21 15.71
N GLY A 90 -17.08 -0.14 14.43
CA GLY A 90 -16.32 0.54 13.39
C GLY A 90 -16.65 2.03 13.32
N LEU A 91 -15.71 2.89 13.71
CA LEU A 91 -15.87 4.34 13.74
C LEU A 91 -15.08 5.03 12.62
N TYR A 92 -15.76 5.41 11.55
CA TYR A 92 -15.14 6.05 10.38
C TYR A 92 -16.13 6.96 9.64
N GLY A 93 -15.64 7.70 8.65
CA GLY A 93 -16.45 8.65 7.88
C GLY A 93 -16.81 9.90 8.70
N ASN A 94 -17.92 10.55 8.36
CA ASN A 94 -18.32 11.77 9.05
C ASN A 94 -18.97 11.46 10.40
N PHE A 95 -18.63 12.25 11.41
CA PHE A 95 -19.10 12.08 12.78
C PHE A 95 -20.51 12.69 12.97
N THR A 96 -21.49 12.09 12.28
CA THR A 96 -22.89 12.54 12.21
C THR A 96 -23.62 12.39 13.54
N LEU A 97 -24.78 13.05 13.69
CA LEU A 97 -25.64 12.89 14.87
C LEU A 97 -26.07 11.43 15.08
N GLU A 98 -26.39 10.71 14.00
CA GLU A 98 -26.73 9.29 14.05
C GLU A 98 -25.57 8.44 14.55
N LEU A 99 -24.35 8.66 14.02
CA LEU A 99 -23.17 7.89 14.44
C LEU A 99 -22.80 8.16 15.90
N LYS A 100 -22.91 9.42 16.34
CA LYS A 100 -22.75 9.80 17.76
C LYS A 100 -23.74 9.07 18.66
N LYS A 101 -25.02 8.98 18.26
CA LYS A 101 -26.03 8.25 19.02
C LYS A 101 -25.68 6.77 19.13
N LYS A 102 -25.38 6.12 18.00
CA LYS A 102 -24.95 4.69 17.98
C LYS A 102 -23.74 4.45 18.88
N LEU A 103 -22.75 5.35 18.86
CA LEU A 103 -21.58 5.25 19.72
C LEU A 103 -21.94 5.35 21.21
N LYS A 104 -22.78 6.32 21.60
CA LYS A 104 -23.25 6.46 22.99
C LYS A 104 -24.04 5.24 23.46
N ASP A 105 -24.92 4.71 22.62
CA ASP A 105 -25.71 3.51 22.92
C ASP A 105 -24.78 2.29 23.10
N TYR A 106 -23.75 2.16 22.25
CA TYR A 106 -22.74 1.11 22.35
C TYR A 106 -21.88 1.21 23.61
N LEU A 107 -21.42 2.42 23.95
CA LEU A 107 -20.61 2.67 25.14
C LEU A 107 -21.40 2.41 26.42
N SER A 108 -22.71 2.70 26.42
CA SER A 108 -23.60 2.47 27.57
C SER A 108 -24.00 0.99 27.76
N SER A 109 -23.75 0.12 26.79
CA SER A 109 -24.12 -1.30 26.92
C SER A 109 -23.18 -2.05 27.86
N ALA A 110 -23.57 -3.22 28.37
CA ALA A 110 -22.69 -4.04 29.19
C ALA A 110 -21.56 -4.71 28.37
N GLY A 111 -20.52 -5.17 29.07
CA GLY A 111 -19.41 -5.94 28.48
C GLY A 111 -18.24 -5.10 27.96
N ILE A 112 -17.20 -5.79 27.53
CA ILE A 112 -15.95 -5.22 27.01
C ILE A 112 -16.24 -4.32 25.80
N LYS A 113 -15.45 -3.27 25.58
CA LYS A 113 -15.62 -2.35 24.44
C LYS A 113 -14.46 -2.47 23.47
N LYS A 114 -14.76 -2.71 22.19
CA LYS A 114 -13.81 -2.75 21.08
C LYS A 114 -14.24 -1.73 20.03
N ILE A 115 -13.46 -0.65 19.91
CA ILE A 115 -13.69 0.39 18.91
C ILE A 115 -12.51 0.37 17.95
N ILE A 116 -12.76 0.28 16.66
CA ILE A 116 -11.74 0.45 15.62
C ILE A 116 -12.05 1.73 14.84
N CYS A 117 -11.08 2.63 14.71
CA CYS A 117 -11.31 3.96 14.14
C CYS A 117 -10.14 4.47 13.29
N THR A 118 -10.42 5.39 12.37
CA THR A 118 -9.33 6.06 11.65
C THR A 118 -8.61 7.04 12.56
N TYR A 119 -7.33 7.32 12.33
CA TYR A 119 -6.53 8.25 13.16
C TYR A 119 -7.23 9.59 13.44
N ASP A 120 -7.94 10.16 12.46
CA ASP A 120 -8.64 11.43 12.58
C ASP A 120 -9.86 11.41 13.54
N LYS A 121 -10.19 10.25 14.12
CA LYS A 121 -11.29 10.11 15.08
C LYS A 121 -10.86 10.20 16.52
N ILE A 122 -9.58 10.01 16.84
CA ILE A 122 -9.11 9.94 18.23
C ILE A 122 -9.47 11.22 18.99
N ASP A 123 -9.07 12.38 18.49
CA ASP A 123 -9.37 13.70 19.08
C ASP A 123 -10.87 13.86 19.41
N LYS A 124 -11.75 13.56 18.43
CA LYS A 124 -13.20 13.68 18.63
C LYS A 124 -13.77 12.61 19.55
N LEU A 125 -13.18 11.42 19.59
CA LEU A 125 -13.61 10.30 20.42
C LEU A 125 -13.41 10.62 21.91
N MET A 126 -12.40 11.41 22.27
CA MET A 126 -12.13 11.85 23.64
C MET A 126 -13.33 12.54 24.31
N GLU A 127 -14.24 13.15 23.55
CA GLU A 127 -15.48 13.75 24.07
C GLU A 127 -16.53 12.73 24.55
N PHE A 128 -16.35 11.44 24.25
CA PHE A 128 -17.35 10.38 24.48
C PHE A 128 -16.89 9.29 25.44
N ILE A 129 -15.58 9.23 25.71
CA ILE A 129 -14.97 8.16 26.50
C ILE A 129 -14.18 8.75 27.67
N ASN A 130 -13.92 7.90 28.66
CA ASN A 130 -12.88 8.13 29.64
C ASN A 130 -11.63 7.33 29.21
N PRO A 131 -10.53 7.96 28.78
CA PRO A 131 -9.42 7.26 28.12
C PRO A 131 -8.70 6.26 29.04
N VAL A 132 -8.70 6.47 30.35
CA VAL A 132 -8.10 5.52 31.31
C VAL A 132 -8.84 4.19 31.41
N ASP A 133 -10.05 4.10 30.86
CA ASP A 133 -10.81 2.85 30.79
C ASP A 133 -10.43 2.01 29.57
N PHE A 134 -9.62 2.54 28.64
CA PHE A 134 -9.28 1.92 27.36
C PHE A 134 -7.77 1.80 27.16
N LYS A 135 -7.34 0.67 26.59
CA LYS A 135 -6.02 0.54 25.96
C LYS A 135 -6.09 1.06 24.52
N LEU A 136 -5.03 1.74 24.06
CA LEU A 136 -4.93 2.26 22.70
C LEU A 136 -3.92 1.44 21.89
N MET A 137 -4.36 0.83 20.80
CA MET A 137 -3.47 0.25 19.79
C MET A 137 -3.44 1.16 18.57
N ILE A 138 -2.26 1.59 18.13
CA ILE A 138 -2.07 2.35 16.90
C ILE A 138 -1.45 1.40 15.87
N ASP A 139 -2.27 0.84 14.98
CA ASP A 139 -1.81 -0.13 13.97
C ASP A 139 -1.24 0.57 12.73
N GLU A 140 -0.23 -0.02 12.11
CA GLU A 140 0.55 0.56 11.01
C GLU A 140 1.08 1.98 11.32
N TYR A 141 1.62 2.17 12.52
CA TYR A 141 2.05 3.49 13.01
C TYR A 141 3.18 4.13 12.18
N HIS A 142 3.91 3.35 11.39
CA HIS A 142 4.95 3.86 10.49
C HIS A 142 4.42 4.87 9.47
N ASN A 143 3.11 4.86 9.21
CA ASN A 143 2.43 5.88 8.43
C ASN A 143 2.41 7.26 9.06
N PHE A 144 2.70 7.38 10.36
CA PHE A 144 2.84 8.67 11.01
C PHE A 144 3.93 9.49 10.33
N LEU A 145 5.01 8.85 9.88
CA LEU A 145 6.04 9.51 9.07
C LEU A 145 5.55 9.72 7.64
N LYS A 146 5.23 8.62 6.93
CA LYS A 146 4.96 8.62 5.48
C LYS A 146 3.77 9.47 5.05
N GLN A 147 2.75 9.58 5.90
CA GLN A 147 1.50 10.27 5.58
C GLN A 147 1.42 11.67 6.22
N TYR A 148 2.46 12.11 6.95
CA TYR A 148 2.41 13.36 7.70
C TYR A 148 2.11 14.57 6.80
N SER A 149 2.72 14.64 5.61
CA SER A 149 2.52 15.75 4.65
C SER A 149 1.07 16.00 4.23
N PHE A 150 0.17 15.02 4.40
CA PHE A 150 -1.24 15.16 4.02
C PHE A 150 -2.23 14.69 5.09
N ARG A 151 -1.75 14.16 6.22
CA ARG A 151 -2.56 13.70 7.36
C ARG A 151 -2.06 14.20 8.71
N ASP A 152 -1.25 15.25 8.71
CA ASP A 152 -0.73 15.94 9.90
C ASP A 152 -1.80 16.12 11.00
N LYS A 153 -2.98 16.64 10.67
CA LYS A 153 -4.06 16.85 11.65
C LYS A 153 -4.51 15.56 12.33
N ALA A 154 -4.66 14.49 11.54
CA ALA A 154 -5.09 13.20 12.06
C ALA A 154 -4.01 12.58 12.97
N ILE A 155 -2.75 12.65 12.53
CA ILE A 155 -1.61 12.11 13.25
C ILE A 155 -1.36 12.89 14.54
N ASN A 156 -1.35 14.23 14.47
CA ASN A 156 -1.19 15.10 15.63
C ASN A 156 -2.33 14.90 16.65
N GLY A 157 -3.55 14.64 16.20
CA GLY A 157 -4.66 14.27 17.09
C GLY A 157 -4.39 12.99 17.90
N VAL A 158 -3.77 11.96 17.29
CA VAL A 158 -3.35 10.77 18.05
C VAL A 158 -2.20 11.09 19.00
N LEU A 159 -1.21 11.84 18.52
CA LEU A 159 -0.01 12.20 19.28
C LEU A 159 -0.29 13.10 20.49
N ALA A 160 -1.36 13.90 20.44
CA ALA A 160 -1.81 14.72 21.56
C ALA A 160 -2.39 13.88 22.72
N HIS A 161 -3.05 12.75 22.40
CA HIS A 161 -3.87 12.03 23.39
C HIS A 161 -3.35 10.66 23.79
N PHE A 162 -2.40 10.05 23.07
CA PHE A 162 -2.05 8.63 23.29
C PHE A 162 -1.60 8.31 24.73
N LYS A 163 -1.03 9.29 25.44
CA LYS A 163 -0.58 9.14 26.84
C LYS A 163 -1.71 9.22 27.87
N GLU A 164 -2.91 9.65 27.47
CA GLU A 164 -4.08 9.74 28.35
C GLU A 164 -4.80 8.39 28.54
N PHE A 165 -4.51 7.42 27.66
CA PHE A 165 -5.10 6.09 27.71
C PHE A 165 -4.49 5.21 28.81
N LYS A 166 -5.21 4.17 29.25
CA LYS A 166 -4.75 3.17 30.23
C LYS A 166 -3.33 2.66 29.91
N SER A 167 -3.12 2.37 28.63
CA SER A 167 -1.81 2.08 28.05
C SER A 167 -1.88 2.21 26.54
N TYR A 168 -0.74 2.40 25.87
CA TYR A 168 -0.67 2.46 24.41
C TYR A 168 0.31 1.44 23.81
N CYS A 169 0.05 1.01 22.57
CA CYS A 169 0.96 0.19 21.77
C CYS A 169 0.99 0.70 20.32
N PHE A 170 2.14 1.20 19.88
CA PHE A 170 2.41 1.53 18.48
C PHE A 170 2.85 0.27 17.73
N LEU A 171 2.00 -0.24 16.86
CA LEU A 171 2.17 -1.53 16.19
C LEU A 171 2.57 -1.34 14.72
N SER A 172 3.62 -2.03 14.27
CA SER A 172 4.00 -2.04 12.85
C SER A 172 4.83 -3.28 12.52
N ALA A 173 4.71 -3.81 11.30
CA ALA A 173 5.66 -4.82 10.80
C ALA A 173 6.98 -4.18 10.34
N THR A 174 6.93 -2.89 10.04
CA THR A 174 8.01 -2.07 9.50
C THR A 174 8.04 -0.76 10.29
N PRO A 175 8.51 -0.77 11.56
CA PRO A 175 8.54 0.42 12.41
C PRO A 175 9.40 1.53 11.79
N ILE A 176 9.20 2.78 12.23
CA ILE A 176 10.01 3.92 11.78
C ILE A 176 11.48 3.67 12.19
N PRO A 177 12.45 3.72 11.25
CA PRO A 177 13.87 3.59 11.53
C PRO A 177 14.33 4.54 12.62
N LYS A 178 15.30 4.10 13.42
CA LYS A 178 15.79 4.85 14.58
C LYS A 178 16.20 6.28 14.21
N ASP A 179 16.92 6.45 13.10
CA ASP A 179 17.47 7.76 12.70
C ASP A 179 16.39 8.71 12.14
N LEU A 180 15.26 8.13 11.71
CA LEU A 180 14.08 8.84 11.22
C LEU A 180 12.97 8.94 12.28
N LYS A 181 13.23 8.52 13.52
CA LYS A 181 12.22 8.51 14.58
C LYS A 181 12.09 9.92 15.20
N PRO A 182 10.88 10.49 15.22
CA PRO A 182 10.63 11.75 15.91
C PRO A 182 10.81 11.63 17.44
N SER A 183 11.17 12.75 18.06
CA SER A 183 11.48 12.86 19.49
C SER A 183 10.31 12.54 20.42
N ILE A 184 9.06 12.67 19.95
CA ILE A 184 7.87 12.29 20.72
C ILE A 184 7.86 10.81 21.13
N PHE A 185 8.60 9.97 20.39
CA PHE A 185 8.75 8.54 20.69
C PHE A 185 9.97 8.22 21.55
N ASN A 186 10.77 9.22 21.95
CA ASN A 186 11.95 9.00 22.78
C ASN A 186 11.56 8.42 24.13
N GLY A 187 12.33 7.44 24.59
CA GLY A 187 12.10 6.76 25.87
C GLY A 187 10.98 5.73 25.87
N ILE A 188 10.22 5.57 24.77
CA ILE A 188 9.23 4.49 24.66
C ILE A 188 9.96 3.15 24.43
N PRO A 189 9.73 2.12 25.28
CA PRO A 189 10.28 0.79 25.07
C PRO A 189 9.90 0.21 23.71
N GLU A 190 10.85 -0.46 23.05
CA GLU A 190 10.64 -1.09 21.76
C GLU A 190 10.83 -2.60 21.85
N TYR A 191 9.80 -3.34 21.45
CA TYR A 191 9.83 -4.80 21.40
C TYR A 191 9.81 -5.29 19.95
N THR A 192 10.42 -6.44 19.70
CA THR A 192 10.32 -7.16 18.42
C THR A 192 9.92 -8.60 18.65
N ALA A 193 8.88 -9.04 17.96
CA ALA A 193 8.45 -10.42 17.92
C ALA A 193 9.59 -11.33 17.41
N ASN A 194 9.98 -12.31 18.22
CA ASN A 194 11.03 -13.28 17.90
C ASN A 194 10.43 -14.52 17.22
N TRP A 195 10.22 -14.45 15.90
CA TRP A 195 9.67 -15.54 15.09
C TRP A 195 10.66 -16.71 14.95
N SER A 196 10.14 -17.94 14.96
CA SER A 196 10.96 -19.14 14.75
C SER A 196 11.42 -19.28 13.29
N GLU A 197 10.52 -18.98 12.36
CA GLU A 197 10.77 -19.01 10.92
C GLU A 197 10.30 -17.70 10.27
N LEU A 198 10.97 -17.27 9.20
CA LEU A 198 10.61 -16.08 8.43
C LEU A 198 10.46 -16.44 6.96
N ASP A 199 9.44 -15.88 6.32
CA ASP A 199 9.21 -16.04 4.88
C ASP A 199 10.38 -15.43 4.10
N GLU A 200 10.94 -16.16 3.13
CA GLU A 200 11.91 -15.62 2.18
C GLU A 200 11.19 -14.83 1.08
N ILE A 201 11.67 -13.61 0.80
CA ILE A 201 11.11 -12.73 -0.23
C ILE A 201 12.01 -12.78 -1.46
N THR A 202 11.44 -13.02 -2.63
CA THR A 202 12.17 -12.90 -3.90
C THR A 202 11.73 -11.64 -4.65
N VAL A 203 12.69 -10.75 -4.90
CA VAL A 203 12.47 -9.52 -5.65
C VAL A 203 13.09 -9.66 -7.04
N TYR A 204 12.34 -9.27 -8.06
CA TYR A 204 12.77 -9.20 -9.46
C TYR A 204 12.84 -7.71 -9.87
N PRO A 205 13.93 -6.99 -9.54
CA PRO A 205 14.07 -5.59 -9.91
C PRO A 205 14.35 -5.45 -11.41
N TYR A 206 13.59 -4.58 -12.07
CA TYR A 206 13.68 -4.32 -13.51
C TYR A 206 13.72 -2.82 -13.80
N HIS A 207 14.90 -2.36 -14.25
CA HIS A 207 15.13 -0.98 -14.63
C HIS A 207 14.60 -0.69 -16.05
N THR A 208 13.94 0.44 -16.23
CA THR A 208 13.39 0.91 -17.52
C THR A 208 13.16 2.42 -17.46
N ASP A 209 13.29 3.15 -18.57
CA ASP A 209 12.96 4.58 -18.58
C ASP A 209 11.46 4.87 -18.50
N LYS A 210 10.62 3.87 -18.82
CA LYS A 210 9.15 3.99 -18.88
C LYS A 210 8.48 2.88 -18.08
N PRO A 211 8.40 2.99 -16.74
CA PRO A 211 7.85 1.95 -15.86
C PRO A 211 6.41 1.53 -16.24
N TYR A 212 5.50 2.48 -16.41
CA TYR A 212 4.10 2.19 -16.77
C TYR A 212 3.97 1.44 -18.12
N MET A 213 4.85 1.71 -19.09
CA MET A 213 4.85 1.00 -20.38
C MET A 213 5.24 -0.47 -20.21
N VAL A 214 6.14 -0.78 -19.28
CA VAL A 214 6.52 -2.17 -18.98
C VAL A 214 5.39 -2.88 -18.24
N ALA A 215 4.71 -2.23 -17.30
CA ALA A 215 3.48 -2.76 -16.70
C ALA A 215 2.42 -3.09 -17.76
N ALA A 216 2.22 -2.20 -18.75
CA ALA A 216 1.34 -2.47 -19.89
C ALA A 216 1.81 -3.66 -20.75
N LYS A 217 3.12 -3.85 -20.96
CA LYS A 217 3.66 -5.03 -21.68
C LYS A 217 3.37 -6.35 -20.96
N PHE A 218 3.47 -6.38 -19.63
CA PHE A 218 3.08 -7.55 -18.85
C PHE A 218 1.61 -7.89 -19.05
N ILE A 219 0.72 -6.89 -18.99
CA ILE A 219 -0.72 -7.09 -19.24
C ILE A 219 -0.97 -7.62 -20.65
N LYS A 220 -0.34 -7.05 -21.69
CA LYS A 220 -0.46 -7.56 -23.06
C LYS A 220 0.03 -9.01 -23.19
N THR A 221 1.05 -9.39 -22.43
CA THR A 221 1.53 -10.78 -22.38
C THR A 221 0.49 -11.70 -21.74
N TYR A 222 -0.12 -11.32 -20.61
CA TYR A 222 -1.26 -12.03 -20.03
C TYR A 222 -2.42 -12.15 -21.03
N GLN A 223 -2.84 -11.06 -21.68
CA GLN A 223 -3.93 -11.07 -22.66
C GLN A 223 -3.65 -12.04 -23.82
N THR A 224 -2.39 -12.14 -24.27
CA THR A 224 -2.00 -12.99 -25.39
C THR A 224 -1.88 -14.46 -25.00
N LYS A 225 -1.20 -14.77 -23.89
CA LYS A 225 -0.85 -16.14 -23.48
C LYS A 225 -1.87 -16.78 -22.53
N GLY A 226 -2.72 -15.99 -21.89
CA GLY A 226 -3.58 -16.43 -20.79
C GLY A 226 -2.91 -16.37 -19.42
N TYR A 227 -1.58 -16.38 -19.37
CA TYR A 227 -0.79 -16.46 -18.14
C TYR A 227 0.60 -15.80 -18.30
N LEU A 228 1.32 -15.64 -17.19
CA LEU A 228 2.77 -15.48 -17.17
C LEU A 228 3.41 -16.72 -16.57
N ASN A 229 4.41 -17.28 -17.25
CA ASN A 229 5.15 -18.43 -16.75
C ASN A 229 6.40 -17.96 -15.99
N VAL A 230 6.41 -18.14 -14.68
CA VAL A 230 7.57 -17.83 -13.83
C VAL A 230 8.16 -19.15 -13.35
N ASN A 231 9.33 -19.53 -13.91
CA ASN A 231 10.05 -20.77 -13.59
C ASN A 231 9.17 -22.03 -13.68
N GLY A 232 8.36 -22.15 -14.73
CA GLY A 232 7.51 -23.32 -14.98
C GLY A 232 6.11 -23.23 -14.34
N ILE A 233 5.83 -22.22 -13.53
CA ILE A 233 4.54 -22.05 -12.86
C ILE A 233 3.74 -20.92 -13.51
N GLU A 234 2.46 -21.16 -13.80
CA GLU A 234 1.57 -20.18 -14.42
C GLU A 234 0.91 -19.25 -13.38
N SER A 235 1.21 -17.96 -13.49
CA SER A 235 0.43 -16.88 -12.90
C SER A 235 -0.71 -16.50 -13.84
N ARG A 236 -1.94 -16.35 -13.34
CA ARG A 236 -3.11 -15.94 -14.15
C ARG A 236 -3.71 -14.60 -13.73
N GLU A 237 -3.36 -14.13 -12.55
CA GLU A 237 -3.80 -12.86 -11.98
C GLU A 237 -2.59 -11.97 -11.67
N ALA A 238 -2.76 -10.65 -11.78
CA ALA A 238 -1.70 -9.69 -11.51
C ALA A 238 -2.17 -8.61 -10.54
N TYR A 239 -1.31 -8.29 -9.57
CA TYR A 239 -1.54 -7.26 -8.57
C TYR A 239 -0.49 -6.15 -8.75
N PHE A 240 -0.89 -5.05 -9.39
CA PHE A 240 -0.07 -3.89 -9.68
C PHE A 240 -0.22 -2.84 -8.58
N PHE A 241 0.79 -2.71 -7.73
CA PHE A 241 0.95 -1.67 -6.74
C PHE A 241 1.60 -0.44 -7.39
N ILE A 242 0.77 0.54 -7.74
CA ILE A 242 1.14 1.76 -8.48
C ILE A 242 0.46 2.93 -7.80
N ASN A 243 1.23 3.78 -7.11
CA ASN A 243 0.66 4.91 -6.39
C ASN A 243 0.36 6.12 -7.30
N SER A 244 -0.26 5.91 -8.48
CA SER A 244 -0.61 6.98 -9.42
C SER A 244 -1.83 6.62 -10.26
N VAL A 245 -2.95 7.30 -10.04
CA VAL A 245 -4.18 7.14 -10.85
C VAL A 245 -3.96 7.56 -12.31
N THR A 246 -3.05 8.49 -12.57
CA THR A 246 -2.70 8.94 -13.92
C THR A 246 -1.96 7.84 -14.68
N GLU A 247 -0.99 7.17 -14.05
CA GLU A 247 -0.28 6.04 -14.67
C GLU A 247 -1.19 4.83 -14.84
N ILE A 248 -2.05 4.53 -13.86
CA ILE A 248 -3.08 3.48 -13.99
C ILE A 248 -3.96 3.75 -15.21
N LYS A 249 -4.46 4.99 -15.39
CA LYS A 249 -5.23 5.36 -16.58
C LYS A 249 -4.44 5.19 -17.88
N ALA A 250 -3.15 5.54 -17.90
CA ALA A 250 -2.30 5.37 -19.07
C ALA A 250 -2.15 3.88 -19.45
N ILE A 251 -1.95 3.02 -18.45
CA ILE A 251 -1.87 1.56 -18.63
C ILE A 251 -3.20 1.02 -19.19
N LEU A 252 -4.33 1.39 -18.57
CA LEU A 252 -5.67 0.94 -19.00
C LEU A 252 -5.96 1.35 -20.46
N LYS A 253 -5.62 2.59 -20.85
CA LYS A 253 -5.76 3.05 -22.24
C LYS A 253 -4.90 2.26 -23.22
N GLN A 254 -3.64 1.97 -22.85
CA GLN A 254 -2.69 1.28 -23.70
C GLN A 254 -3.00 -0.22 -23.87
N THR A 255 -3.62 -0.82 -22.85
CA THR A 255 -3.94 -2.26 -22.79
C THR A 255 -5.39 -2.55 -23.19
N GLN A 256 -6.22 -1.51 -23.32
CA GLN A 256 -7.62 -1.58 -23.73
C GLN A 256 -8.42 -2.58 -22.88
N LEU A 257 -8.09 -2.65 -21.58
CA LEU A 257 -8.82 -3.49 -20.63
C LEU A 257 -10.26 -3.00 -20.48
N THR A 258 -11.18 -3.96 -20.43
CA THR A 258 -12.59 -3.71 -20.15
C THR A 258 -12.84 -3.75 -18.66
N GLU A 259 -14.01 -3.27 -18.23
CA GLU A 259 -14.38 -3.29 -16.81
C GLU A 259 -14.30 -4.71 -16.23
N ASP A 260 -14.62 -5.76 -16.98
CA ASP A 260 -14.52 -7.15 -16.50
C ASP A 260 -13.09 -7.62 -16.25
N ASP A 261 -12.09 -6.96 -16.85
CA ASP A 261 -10.69 -7.36 -16.71
C ASP A 261 -9.99 -6.72 -15.49
N TYR A 262 -10.43 -5.53 -15.07
CA TYR A 262 -9.68 -4.71 -14.11
C TYR A 262 -10.43 -4.38 -12.80
N ARG A 263 -9.67 -4.25 -11.72
CA ARG A 263 -10.12 -3.69 -10.44
C ARG A 263 -9.19 -2.56 -10.03
N ILE A 264 -9.71 -1.35 -9.77
CA ILE A 264 -8.90 -0.19 -9.33
C ILE A 264 -9.21 0.10 -7.86
N ILE A 265 -8.22 0.01 -6.98
CA ILE A 265 -8.35 0.29 -5.55
C ILE A 265 -7.55 1.56 -5.24
N CYS A 266 -8.26 2.68 -5.13
CA CYS A 266 -7.67 3.97 -4.78
C CYS A 266 -8.63 4.81 -3.93
N ALA A 267 -8.17 5.97 -3.46
CA ALA A 267 -9.03 6.90 -2.71
C ALA A 267 -10.18 7.39 -3.60
N ASP A 268 -11.41 7.20 -3.14
CA ASP A 268 -12.62 7.56 -3.88
C ASP A 268 -12.97 9.04 -3.61
N ASN A 269 -12.34 9.95 -4.36
CA ASN A 269 -12.52 11.39 -4.24
C ASN A 269 -12.75 12.06 -5.61
N PRO A 270 -13.29 13.31 -5.67
CA PRO A 270 -13.59 13.98 -6.93
C PRO A 270 -12.39 14.09 -7.89
N LYS A 271 -11.19 14.34 -7.36
CA LYS A 271 -9.96 14.46 -8.15
C LYS A 271 -9.60 13.14 -8.85
N ASN A 272 -9.65 12.03 -8.12
CA ASN A 272 -9.35 10.71 -8.66
C ASN A 272 -10.42 10.24 -9.65
N ARG A 273 -11.71 10.47 -9.36
CA ARG A 273 -12.82 10.20 -10.30
C ARG A 273 -12.65 10.98 -11.61
N SER A 274 -12.37 12.28 -11.52
CA SER A 274 -12.11 13.12 -12.69
C SER A 274 -10.91 12.62 -13.49
N THR A 275 -9.82 12.26 -12.81
CA THR A 275 -8.62 11.73 -13.47
C THR A 275 -8.92 10.44 -14.20
N LEU A 276 -9.60 9.48 -13.57
CA LEU A 276 -9.94 8.19 -14.16
C LEU A 276 -11.00 8.28 -15.27
N GLY A 277 -11.91 9.24 -15.21
CA GLY A 277 -12.96 9.43 -16.21
C GLY A 277 -13.98 8.30 -16.17
N SER A 278 -14.09 7.51 -17.24
CA SER A 278 -15.03 6.40 -17.34
C SER A 278 -14.61 5.13 -16.58
N TYR A 279 -13.36 5.04 -16.12
CA TYR A 279 -12.90 3.88 -15.36
C TYR A 279 -13.43 3.92 -13.93
N THR A 280 -14.05 2.83 -13.51
CA THR A 280 -14.71 2.66 -12.21
C THR A 280 -13.71 2.38 -11.08
N ILE A 281 -13.91 3.04 -9.94
CA ILE A 281 -13.15 2.79 -8.70
C ILE A 281 -13.87 1.71 -7.90
N SER A 282 -13.11 0.69 -7.48
CA SER A 282 -13.54 -0.44 -6.66
C SER A 282 -12.93 -0.37 -5.24
N SER A 283 -13.27 -1.35 -4.42
CA SER A 283 -12.78 -1.56 -3.07
C SER A 283 -12.01 -2.88 -2.96
N SER A 284 -11.17 -3.00 -1.94
CA SER A 284 -10.35 -4.19 -1.70
C SER A 284 -11.16 -5.45 -1.41
N ILE A 285 -12.36 -5.28 -0.86
CA ILE A 285 -13.28 -6.36 -0.57
C ILE A 285 -14.18 -6.74 -1.74
N ASP A 286 -14.13 -6.01 -2.87
CA ASP A 286 -14.84 -6.43 -4.07
C ASP A 286 -14.11 -7.65 -4.67
N ALA A 287 -14.81 -8.48 -5.44
CA ALA A 287 -14.21 -9.68 -6.05
C ALA A 287 -12.93 -9.32 -6.84
N PRO A 288 -11.82 -10.05 -6.65
CA PRO A 288 -10.61 -9.83 -7.41
C PRO A 288 -10.89 -10.04 -8.90
N LYS A 289 -10.20 -9.25 -9.73
CA LYS A 289 -10.21 -9.43 -11.18
C LYS A 289 -8.85 -9.87 -11.67
N ARG A 290 -8.74 -10.16 -12.95
CA ARG A 290 -7.49 -10.59 -13.56
C ARG A 290 -6.36 -9.58 -13.35
N PHE A 291 -6.66 -8.29 -13.45
CA PHE A 291 -5.71 -7.20 -13.24
C PHE A 291 -6.18 -6.28 -12.12
N ASN A 292 -5.43 -6.24 -11.01
CA ASN A 292 -5.75 -5.43 -9.85
C ASN A 292 -4.76 -4.28 -9.75
N PHE A 293 -5.23 -3.04 -9.85
CA PHE A 293 -4.43 -1.83 -9.70
C PHE A 293 -4.67 -1.21 -8.32
N ILE A 294 -3.61 -1.07 -7.54
CA ILE A 294 -3.69 -0.73 -6.11
C ILE A 294 -2.80 0.49 -5.88
N THR A 295 -3.35 1.55 -5.29
CA THR A 295 -2.56 2.70 -4.82
C THR A 295 -2.24 2.55 -3.33
N SER A 296 -1.53 3.52 -2.74
CA SER A 296 -1.15 3.49 -1.31
C SER A 296 -2.31 3.31 -0.33
N LYS A 297 -3.57 3.49 -0.77
CA LYS A 297 -4.78 3.21 0.01
C LYS A 297 -4.79 1.78 0.59
N SER A 298 -4.20 0.81 -0.12
CA SER A 298 -4.26 -0.61 0.25
C SER A 298 -2.90 -1.31 0.07
N PHE A 299 -1.79 -0.59 0.28
CA PHE A 299 -0.46 -1.21 0.37
C PHE A 299 -0.31 -2.02 1.66
N GLU A 300 -1.13 -1.70 2.66
CA GLU A 300 -1.11 -2.25 4.01
C GLU A 300 -2.54 -2.45 4.53
N GLY A 301 -2.69 -3.16 5.64
CA GLY A 301 -3.97 -3.31 6.34
C GLY A 301 -5.09 -4.07 5.61
N VAL A 302 -4.83 -4.55 4.39
CA VAL A 302 -5.80 -5.27 3.54
C VAL A 302 -5.31 -6.67 3.25
N ASP A 303 -6.20 -7.64 3.13
CA ASP A 303 -5.84 -9.01 2.76
C ASP A 303 -6.41 -9.35 1.38
N PHE A 304 -5.54 -9.77 0.46
CA PHE A 304 -5.93 -10.25 -0.86
C PHE A 304 -5.82 -11.77 -0.92
N HIS A 305 -6.82 -12.40 -1.52
CA HIS A 305 -6.88 -13.85 -1.71
C HIS A 305 -6.83 -14.17 -3.20
N SER A 306 -5.82 -14.95 -3.59
CA SER A 306 -5.60 -15.38 -4.98
C SER A 306 -4.65 -16.58 -4.99
N GLU A 307 -5.00 -17.63 -5.73
CA GLU A 307 -4.19 -18.85 -5.88
C GLU A 307 -3.01 -18.67 -6.85
N THR A 308 -3.08 -17.68 -7.75
CA THR A 308 -2.10 -17.53 -8.85
C THR A 308 -1.60 -16.10 -9.03
N GLY A 309 -1.94 -15.19 -8.11
CA GLY A 309 -1.64 -13.78 -8.21
C GLY A 309 -0.15 -13.47 -8.06
N LEU A 310 0.44 -12.81 -9.06
CA LEU A 310 1.80 -12.29 -9.01
C LEU A 310 1.81 -10.79 -8.68
N CYS A 311 2.70 -10.39 -7.78
CA CYS A 311 2.84 -9.00 -7.33
C CYS A 311 3.78 -8.19 -8.24
N PHE A 312 3.34 -7.00 -8.63
CA PHE A 312 4.10 -6.01 -9.38
C PHE A 312 4.12 -4.69 -8.62
N VAL A 313 5.28 -4.10 -8.44
CA VAL A 313 5.45 -2.75 -7.88
C VAL A 313 5.98 -1.86 -8.98
N VAL A 314 5.39 -0.67 -9.15
CA VAL A 314 5.80 0.28 -10.18
C VAL A 314 6.16 1.61 -9.55
N SER A 315 7.42 2.03 -9.73
CA SER A 315 7.95 3.28 -9.21
C SER A 315 8.57 4.13 -10.30
N ASN A 316 8.29 5.43 -10.27
CA ASN A 316 8.73 6.38 -11.27
C ASN A 316 9.29 7.65 -10.60
N VAL A 317 10.60 7.90 -10.72
CA VAL A 317 11.29 9.08 -10.16
C VAL A 317 10.77 10.41 -10.69
N GLN A 318 10.15 10.43 -11.88
CA GLN A 318 9.48 11.61 -12.40
C GLN A 318 8.20 11.94 -11.60
N ASN A 319 7.63 10.93 -10.94
CA ASN A 319 6.45 11.01 -10.09
C ASN A 319 6.82 10.58 -8.67
N ARG A 320 7.49 11.44 -7.90
CA ARG A 320 8.06 11.13 -6.56
C ARG A 320 7.13 10.37 -5.61
N HIS A 321 5.82 10.63 -5.66
CA HIS A 321 4.81 9.96 -4.84
C HIS A 321 4.61 8.46 -5.16
N THR A 322 5.16 7.97 -6.28
CA THR A 322 5.17 6.55 -6.69
C THR A 322 6.40 5.78 -6.19
N LEU A 323 7.40 6.48 -5.64
CA LEU A 323 8.57 5.83 -5.08
C LEU A 323 8.17 5.09 -3.81
N VAL A 324 8.57 3.83 -3.73
CA VAL A 324 8.30 2.98 -2.57
C VAL A 324 9.56 2.87 -1.70
N SER A 325 9.39 2.87 -0.38
CA SER A 325 10.47 2.52 0.53
C SER A 325 10.74 1.01 0.47
N ILE A 326 12.00 0.64 0.30
CA ILE A 326 12.39 -0.77 0.20
C ILE A 326 12.21 -1.50 1.54
N ASP A 327 12.49 -0.81 2.64
CA ASP A 327 12.42 -1.32 4.00
C ASP A 327 11.01 -1.29 4.61
N MET A 328 10.13 -0.39 4.16
CA MET A 328 8.77 -0.26 4.69
C MET A 328 7.69 -0.75 3.71
N ASP A 329 7.67 -0.25 2.48
CA ASP A 329 6.56 -0.52 1.55
C ASP A 329 6.62 -1.93 0.98
N ILE A 330 7.80 -2.41 0.59
CA ILE A 330 7.92 -3.75 -0.02
C ILE A 330 7.46 -4.86 0.93
N PRO A 331 7.88 -4.93 2.22
CA PRO A 331 7.35 -5.94 3.15
C PRO A 331 5.84 -5.82 3.35
N GLN A 332 5.33 -4.58 3.37
CA GLN A 332 3.89 -4.32 3.51
C GLN A 332 3.11 -4.86 2.32
N ILE A 333 3.59 -4.60 1.10
CA ILE A 333 3.01 -5.03 -0.17
C ILE A 333 3.07 -6.56 -0.34
N VAL A 334 4.25 -7.16 -0.15
CA VAL A 334 4.46 -8.60 -0.38
C VAL A 334 3.52 -9.42 0.50
N GLY A 335 3.35 -9.03 1.76
CA GLY A 335 2.46 -9.77 2.65
C GLY A 335 0.96 -9.53 2.44
N ARG A 336 0.54 -8.80 1.40
CA ARG A 336 -0.89 -8.59 1.12
C ARG A 336 -1.58 -9.82 0.50
N ILE A 337 -0.88 -10.61 -0.30
CA ILE A 337 -1.42 -11.85 -0.87
C ILE A 337 -1.30 -12.96 0.18
N ARG A 338 -2.43 -13.33 0.81
CA ARG A 338 -2.48 -14.21 2.00
C ARG A 338 -2.57 -15.69 1.70
N THR A 339 -3.04 -16.05 0.52
CA THR A 339 -3.26 -17.43 0.11
C THR A 339 -1.97 -18.24 0.19
N LYS A 340 -1.86 -19.14 1.18
CA LYS A 340 -0.64 -19.92 1.44
C LYS A 340 -0.26 -20.83 0.28
N SER A 341 -1.25 -21.36 -0.44
CA SER A 341 -1.09 -22.20 -1.63
C SER A 341 -0.58 -21.44 -2.86
N ASN A 342 -0.62 -20.11 -2.87
CA ASN A 342 -0.13 -19.32 -3.98
C ASN A 342 1.41 -19.36 -4.04
N PRO A 343 2.01 -19.93 -5.10
CA PRO A 343 3.47 -20.07 -5.22
C PRO A 343 4.20 -18.74 -5.46
N PHE A 344 3.46 -17.66 -5.71
CA PHE A 344 3.97 -16.32 -5.96
C PHE A 344 3.77 -15.35 -4.79
N ARG A 345 3.17 -15.77 -3.67
CA ARG A 345 2.83 -14.87 -2.54
C ARG A 345 4.03 -14.08 -1.98
N ASN A 346 5.23 -14.63 -2.08
CA ASN A 346 6.47 -13.98 -1.61
C ASN A 346 7.36 -13.47 -2.76
N LYS A 347 6.80 -13.33 -3.98
CA LYS A 347 7.52 -12.91 -5.18
C LYS A 347 7.01 -11.56 -5.68
N VAL A 348 7.91 -10.61 -5.89
CA VAL A 348 7.57 -9.26 -6.35
C VAL A 348 8.44 -8.83 -7.53
N VAL A 349 7.79 -8.41 -8.61
CA VAL A 349 8.46 -7.75 -9.74
C VAL A 349 8.44 -6.25 -9.49
N HIS A 350 9.61 -5.63 -9.25
CA HIS A 350 9.70 -4.19 -9.06
C HIS A 350 10.18 -3.53 -10.35
N ILE A 351 9.28 -2.84 -11.03
CA ILE A 351 9.54 -2.08 -12.26
C ILE A 351 9.84 -0.64 -11.85
N PHE A 352 11.02 -0.15 -12.17
CA PHE A 352 11.42 1.20 -11.77
C PHE A 352 12.27 1.90 -12.81
N ASN A 353 12.36 3.21 -12.70
CA ASN A 353 13.41 4.02 -13.32
C ASN A 353 14.26 4.65 -12.23
N THR A 354 15.40 5.20 -12.63
CA THR A 354 16.32 5.89 -11.73
C THR A 354 16.56 7.30 -12.24
N LYS A 355 17.00 8.18 -11.34
CA LYS A 355 17.48 9.49 -11.72
C LYS A 355 18.82 9.69 -11.03
N ALA A 356 19.88 9.75 -11.84
CA ALA A 356 21.17 10.20 -11.33
C ALA A 356 20.96 11.59 -10.71
N THR A 357 21.34 11.72 -9.45
CA THR A 357 21.35 13.02 -8.79
C THR A 357 22.50 13.83 -9.37
N ASP A 358 22.17 14.97 -9.96
CA ASP A 358 23.08 16.07 -10.29
C ASP A 358 23.36 16.96 -9.05
N HIS A 359 22.86 16.56 -7.89
CA HIS A 359 22.87 17.35 -6.67
C HIS A 359 24.27 17.35 -6.06
N TYR A 360 24.82 18.55 -5.85
CA TYR A 360 26.01 18.76 -5.03
C TYR A 360 25.78 18.37 -3.57
N THR A 361 24.52 18.30 -3.13
CA THR A 361 24.15 17.94 -1.76
C THR A 361 24.10 16.43 -1.61
N THR A 362 24.86 15.90 -0.67
CA THR A 362 24.86 14.51 -0.19
C THR A 362 23.78 14.31 0.87
N PHE A 363 23.52 13.06 1.26
CA PHE A 363 22.59 12.77 2.37
C PHE A 363 23.08 13.39 3.69
N GLU A 364 24.38 13.31 3.98
CA GLU A 364 24.99 13.89 5.18
C GLU A 364 24.86 15.43 5.19
N GLU A 365 25.06 16.09 4.05
CA GLU A 365 24.82 17.54 3.96
C GLU A 365 23.34 17.88 4.12
N MET A 366 22.44 17.03 3.63
CA MET A 366 21.01 17.19 3.84
C MET A 366 20.63 17.06 5.33
N GLU A 367 21.25 16.12 6.07
CA GLU A 367 21.11 16.02 7.52
C GLU A 367 21.56 17.31 8.21
N GLN A 368 22.72 17.86 7.82
CA GLN A 368 23.21 19.13 8.37
C GLN A 368 22.28 20.32 8.07
N ILE A 369 21.68 20.37 6.88
CA ILE A 369 20.70 21.40 6.51
C ILE A 369 19.47 21.29 7.42
N VAL A 370 18.91 20.08 7.55
CA VAL A 370 17.73 19.83 8.39
C VAL A 370 18.03 20.12 9.86
N ASP A 371 19.19 19.74 10.36
CA ASP A 371 19.60 20.02 11.75
C ASP A 371 19.71 21.52 12.03
N LYS A 372 20.18 22.32 11.07
CA LYS A 372 20.20 23.79 11.18
C LYS A 372 18.80 24.37 11.24
N GLU A 373 17.87 23.91 10.40
CA GLU A 373 16.47 24.33 10.41
C GLU A 373 15.78 23.97 11.73
N VAL A 374 16.01 22.75 12.24
CA VAL A 374 15.52 22.31 13.55
C VAL A 374 16.06 23.19 14.67
N LYS A 375 17.37 23.53 14.64
CA LYS A 375 17.98 24.44 15.63
C LYS A 375 17.36 25.85 15.58
N ALA A 376 17.21 26.41 14.38
CA ALA A 376 16.59 27.72 14.21
C ALA A 376 15.13 27.72 14.69
N ALA A 377 14.39 26.64 14.42
CA ALA A 377 13.03 26.46 14.93
C ALA A 377 13.01 26.36 16.47
N GLN A 378 13.97 25.66 17.07
CA GLN A 378 14.10 25.57 18.53
C GLN A 378 14.37 26.94 19.15
N GLU A 379 15.34 27.70 18.65
CA GLU A 379 15.65 29.06 19.11
C GLU A 379 14.42 29.99 18.99
N ARG A 380 13.67 29.87 17.89
CA ARG A 380 12.44 30.64 17.69
C ARG A 380 11.33 30.20 18.65
N ALA A 381 11.15 28.91 18.91
CA ALA A 381 10.18 28.40 19.88
C ALA A 381 10.49 28.95 21.28
N ASP A 382 11.75 28.88 21.71
CA ASP A 382 12.21 29.38 23.01
C ASP A 382 12.00 30.88 23.14
N MET A 383 12.35 31.65 22.11
CA MET A 383 12.10 33.10 22.06
C MET A 383 10.61 33.41 22.22
N LEU A 384 9.74 32.76 21.44
CA LEU A 384 8.29 33.01 21.46
C LEU A 384 7.66 32.63 22.81
N ASN A 385 8.10 31.53 23.41
CA ASN A 385 7.61 31.09 24.72
C ASN A 385 8.06 32.03 25.86
N ASN A 386 9.25 32.64 25.74
CA ASN A 386 9.80 33.55 26.75
C ASN A 386 9.35 35.01 26.59
N ALA A 387 8.89 35.42 25.41
CA ALA A 387 8.58 36.81 25.07
C ALA A 387 7.34 37.41 25.78
N LYS A 388 6.64 36.66 26.66
CA LYS A 388 5.40 37.09 27.35
C LYS A 388 4.41 37.78 26.41
N LEU A 389 4.14 37.15 25.26
CA LEU A 389 3.26 37.68 24.23
C LEU A 389 1.81 37.78 24.72
N SER A 390 1.08 38.80 24.23
CA SER A 390 -0.36 38.90 24.43
C SER A 390 -1.11 37.85 23.61
N GLU A 391 -2.34 37.49 24.00
CA GLU A 391 -3.15 36.52 23.25
C GLU A 391 -3.33 36.87 21.76
N PRO A 392 -3.58 38.13 21.36
CA PRO A 392 -3.65 38.49 19.94
C PRO A 392 -2.33 38.24 19.20
N ALA A 393 -1.18 38.51 19.84
CA ALA A 393 0.13 38.27 19.25
C ALA A 393 0.43 36.77 19.11
N ILE A 394 0.06 35.95 20.11
CA ILE A 394 0.14 34.49 20.02
C ILE A 394 -0.73 34.00 18.85
N LYS A 395 -1.98 34.46 18.74
CA LYS A 395 -2.88 34.09 17.63
C LYS A 395 -2.29 34.47 16.28
N GLN A 396 -1.64 35.62 16.16
CA GLN A 396 -0.97 36.04 14.94
C GLN A 396 0.17 35.08 14.58
N GLN A 397 1.06 34.75 15.53
CA GLN A 397 2.16 33.81 15.30
C GLN A 397 1.67 32.42 14.91
N VAL A 398 0.62 31.92 15.59
CA VAL A 398 -0.01 30.64 15.23
C VAL A 398 -0.59 30.68 13.82
N ASN A 399 -1.19 31.80 13.40
CA ASN A 399 -1.69 31.95 12.04
C ASN A 399 -0.57 32.01 10.99
N GLU A 400 0.57 32.60 11.32
CA GLU A 400 1.77 32.58 10.45
C GLU A 400 2.31 31.16 10.27
N ILE A 401 2.41 30.38 11.35
CA ILE A 401 2.76 28.95 11.28
C ILE A 401 1.77 28.18 10.41
N LYS A 402 0.45 28.40 10.60
CA LYS A 402 -0.60 27.76 9.80
C LYS A 402 -0.55 28.13 8.32
N LYS A 403 -0.07 29.33 7.96
CA LYS A 403 0.12 29.74 6.56
C LYS A 403 1.24 28.96 5.87
N VAL A 404 2.32 28.65 6.59
CA VAL A 404 3.37 27.72 6.11
C VAL A 404 2.79 26.30 6.00
N GLY A 405 1.93 25.92 6.94
CA GLY A 405 1.23 24.65 6.92
C GLY A 405 2.14 23.49 7.31
N VAL A 406 2.01 22.36 6.60
CA VAL A 406 2.64 21.09 6.97
C VAL A 406 4.17 21.09 6.85
N GLU A 407 4.75 22.07 6.17
CA GLU A 407 6.20 22.24 6.03
C GLU A 407 6.82 23.02 7.19
N SER A 408 6.00 23.50 8.15
CA SER A 408 6.51 24.26 9.28
C SER A 408 7.21 23.36 10.30
N TYR A 409 8.46 23.69 10.60
CA TYR A 409 9.24 23.14 11.70
C TYR A 409 8.78 23.63 13.08
N LEU A 410 7.79 24.52 13.14
CA LEU A 410 7.16 24.99 14.36
C LEU A 410 5.71 24.53 14.41
N SER A 411 5.26 24.21 15.62
CA SER A 411 3.85 24.01 15.90
C SER A 411 3.48 24.66 17.24
N TYR A 412 2.18 24.80 17.49
CA TYR A 412 1.68 25.34 18.74
C TYR A 412 0.74 24.33 19.38
N GLN A 413 1.13 23.81 20.55
CA GLN A 413 0.44 22.75 21.27
C GLN A 413 0.53 23.03 22.77
N GLU A 414 -0.52 22.69 23.53
CA GLU A 414 -0.55 22.88 25.00
C GLU A 414 -0.12 24.30 25.47
N ASN A 415 -0.56 25.32 24.73
CA ASN A 415 -0.21 26.72 24.96
C ASN A 415 1.29 27.06 24.85
N LYS A 416 2.06 26.27 24.08
CA LYS A 416 3.48 26.50 23.84
C LYS A 416 3.83 26.33 22.37
N PHE A 417 4.80 27.11 21.91
CA PHE A 417 5.48 26.86 20.64
C PHE A 417 6.46 25.72 20.84
N ILE A 418 6.39 24.71 19.97
CA ILE A 418 7.27 23.54 20.02
C ILE A 418 7.82 23.25 18.63
N VAL A 419 8.96 22.58 18.57
CA VAL A 419 9.53 22.10 17.31
C VAL A 419 8.71 20.92 16.78
N ASN A 420 8.41 20.95 15.49
CA ASN A 420 7.79 19.87 14.76
C ASN A 420 8.84 19.06 14.00
N ASP A 421 9.56 18.21 14.73
CA ASP A 421 10.64 17.40 14.17
C ASP A 421 10.14 16.26 13.26
N MET A 422 8.84 15.95 13.26
CA MET A 422 8.24 15.04 12.28
C MET A 422 8.45 15.54 10.84
N VAL A 423 8.37 16.85 10.60
CA VAL A 423 8.62 17.46 9.29
C VAL A 423 10.08 17.26 8.88
N ALA A 424 11.01 17.47 9.82
CA ALA A 424 12.43 17.22 9.64
C ALA A 424 12.68 15.76 9.21
N LYS A 425 12.11 14.80 9.95
CA LYS A 425 12.26 13.37 9.65
C LYS A 425 11.61 12.98 8.32
N LEU A 426 10.45 13.56 7.97
CA LEU A 426 9.81 13.32 6.67
C LEU A 426 10.66 13.85 5.51
N GLN A 427 11.30 15.01 5.68
CA GLN A 427 12.17 15.61 4.67
C GLN A 427 13.40 14.72 4.42
N LEU A 428 14.05 14.25 5.48
CA LEU A 428 15.16 13.30 5.38
C LEU A 428 14.74 11.99 4.71
N TYR A 429 13.62 11.41 5.14
CA TYR A 429 13.06 10.19 4.55
C TYR A 429 12.78 10.35 3.04
N SER A 430 12.09 11.43 2.66
CA SER A 430 11.74 11.69 1.26
C SER A 430 12.97 11.93 0.40
N TYR A 431 13.98 12.61 0.96
CA TYR A 431 15.24 12.84 0.29
C TYR A 431 15.99 11.52 0.09
N TYR A 432 16.18 10.72 1.16
CA TYR A 432 16.84 9.42 1.11
C TYR A 432 16.29 8.52 0.01
N ILE A 433 14.96 8.37 -0.08
CA ILE A 433 14.34 7.55 -1.12
C ILE A 433 14.67 8.10 -2.51
N ALA A 434 14.47 9.40 -2.72
CA ALA A 434 14.60 9.99 -4.06
C ALA A 434 16.05 10.08 -4.55
N THR A 435 17.02 10.30 -3.66
CA THR A 435 18.39 10.68 -4.02
C THR A 435 19.44 9.64 -3.65
N VAL A 436 19.13 8.74 -2.72
CA VAL A 436 20.02 7.62 -2.34
C VAL A 436 19.48 6.35 -2.97
N VAL A 437 18.26 5.92 -2.61
CA VAL A 437 17.71 4.62 -3.06
C VAL A 437 17.52 4.59 -4.59
N TYR A 438 16.80 5.56 -5.15
CA TYR A 438 16.47 5.60 -6.59
C TYR A 438 17.51 6.35 -7.45
N GLN A 439 18.72 6.55 -6.92
CA GLN A 439 19.82 7.20 -7.64
C GLN A 439 20.28 6.39 -8.86
N SER A 440 20.41 5.08 -8.69
CA SER A 440 20.91 4.15 -9.70
C SER A 440 20.40 2.73 -9.47
N ASP A 441 20.43 1.87 -10.50
CA ASP A 441 20.05 0.46 -10.38
C ASP A 441 20.91 -0.26 -9.32
N LYS A 442 22.20 0.11 -9.25
CA LYS A 442 23.12 -0.39 -8.21
C LYS A 442 22.65 -0.03 -6.80
N SER A 443 22.36 1.24 -6.54
CA SER A 443 21.95 1.70 -5.21
C SER A 443 20.67 1.02 -4.72
N LEU A 444 19.67 0.90 -5.60
CA LEU A 444 18.40 0.25 -5.27
C LEU A 444 18.60 -1.25 -4.98
N ARG A 445 19.46 -1.95 -5.72
CA ARG A 445 19.82 -3.36 -5.44
C ARG A 445 20.59 -3.50 -4.13
N GLU A 446 21.51 -2.59 -3.83
CA GLU A 446 22.24 -2.57 -2.55
C GLU A 446 21.29 -2.31 -1.37
N THR A 447 20.32 -1.41 -1.54
CA THR A 447 19.27 -1.16 -0.54
C THR A 447 18.45 -2.42 -0.30
N TYR A 448 18.04 -3.14 -1.34
CA TYR A 448 17.36 -4.43 -1.17
C TYR A 448 18.19 -5.44 -0.36
N ALA A 449 19.49 -5.54 -0.64
CA ALA A 449 20.39 -6.44 0.09
C ALA A 449 20.50 -6.06 1.57
N GLN A 450 20.56 -4.75 1.88
CA GLN A 450 20.64 -4.23 3.25
C GLN A 450 19.30 -4.36 4.00
N SER A 451 18.18 -3.97 3.39
CA SER A 451 16.85 -4.00 4.00
C SER A 451 16.40 -5.41 4.39
N GLY A 452 16.79 -6.42 3.61
CA GLY A 452 16.52 -7.81 3.95
C GLY A 452 17.14 -8.23 5.29
N VAL A 453 18.32 -7.69 5.60
CA VAL A 453 19.03 -7.96 6.86
C VAL A 453 18.39 -7.22 8.04
N VAL A 454 17.89 -6.00 7.84
CA VAL A 454 17.49 -5.09 8.93
C VAL A 454 16.01 -5.23 9.32
N THR A 455 15.08 -5.26 8.35
CA THR A 455 13.66 -4.96 8.64
C THR A 455 12.80 -6.19 8.85
N THR A 456 13.05 -7.26 8.09
CA THR A 456 12.27 -8.51 8.17
C THR A 456 13.04 -9.67 8.74
N LYS A 457 14.39 -9.57 8.87
CA LYS A 457 15.32 -10.66 9.19
C LYS A 457 15.20 -11.90 8.28
N GLY A 458 14.42 -11.82 7.20
CA GLY A 458 14.26 -12.88 6.22
C GLY A 458 15.36 -12.82 5.16
N LYS A 459 15.59 -13.92 4.43
CA LYS A 459 16.49 -13.88 3.27
C LYS A 459 15.77 -13.24 2.10
N TRP A 460 16.38 -12.20 1.54
CA TRP A 460 15.88 -11.55 0.33
C TRP A 460 16.71 -12.05 -0.85
N HIS A 461 16.05 -12.66 -1.82
CA HIS A 461 16.68 -13.08 -3.06
C HIS A 461 16.44 -12.04 -4.15
N ILE A 462 17.51 -11.44 -4.66
CA ILE A 462 17.44 -10.50 -5.78
C ILE A 462 17.67 -11.30 -7.07
N ALA A 463 16.60 -11.47 -7.84
CA ALA A 463 16.68 -12.19 -9.10
C ALA A 463 17.42 -11.37 -10.18
N PRO A 464 18.20 -12.04 -11.05
CA PRO A 464 18.78 -11.42 -12.24
C PRO A 464 17.74 -10.77 -13.15
N GLU A 465 18.07 -9.61 -13.72
CA GLU A 465 17.18 -8.84 -14.60
C GLU A 465 16.68 -9.67 -15.81
N LYS A 466 17.51 -10.62 -16.30
CA LYS A 466 17.14 -11.52 -17.41
C LYS A 466 15.82 -12.26 -17.19
N PHE A 467 15.50 -12.62 -15.94
CA PHE A 467 14.26 -13.31 -15.61
C PHE A 467 13.05 -12.46 -16.00
N VAL A 468 13.08 -11.15 -15.71
CA VAL A 468 11.98 -10.26 -16.08
C VAL A 468 11.90 -10.08 -17.58
N LYS A 469 13.04 -9.97 -18.28
CA LYS A 469 13.06 -9.87 -19.76
C LYS A 469 12.39 -11.08 -20.41
N GLU A 470 12.65 -12.28 -19.89
CA GLU A 470 12.04 -13.54 -20.34
C GLU A 470 10.51 -13.56 -20.16
N LEU A 471 9.99 -12.95 -19.09
CA LEU A 471 8.54 -12.86 -18.84
C LEU A 471 7.78 -11.98 -19.83
N ILE A 472 8.44 -10.98 -20.42
CA ILE A 472 7.84 -10.02 -21.37
C ILE A 472 8.31 -10.22 -22.81
N VAL A 473 8.90 -11.37 -23.13
CA VAL A 473 9.32 -11.71 -24.50
C VAL A 473 8.10 -11.65 -25.41
N LYS A 474 8.28 -10.97 -26.55
CA LYS A 474 7.25 -10.86 -27.58
C LYS A 474 6.69 -12.23 -27.91
N PRO A 475 5.35 -12.37 -27.95
CA PRO A 475 4.73 -13.62 -28.36
C PRO A 475 5.21 -14.04 -29.75
N GLN A 476 5.42 -15.34 -29.94
CA GLN A 476 5.78 -15.86 -31.26
C GLN A 476 4.58 -15.74 -32.21
N PHE A 477 4.83 -15.68 -33.52
CA PHE A 477 3.78 -15.65 -34.54
C PHE A 477 2.70 -16.72 -34.30
N ARG A 478 3.11 -17.93 -33.90
CA ARG A 478 2.21 -19.06 -33.63
C ARG A 478 1.25 -18.80 -32.46
N GLU A 479 1.71 -18.10 -31.42
CA GLU A 479 0.87 -17.73 -30.27
C GLU A 479 -0.16 -16.67 -30.67
N LEU A 480 0.28 -15.64 -31.41
CA LEU A 480 -0.59 -14.58 -31.92
C LEU A 480 -1.61 -15.11 -32.94
N HIS A 481 -1.19 -16.02 -33.82
CA HIS A 481 -2.08 -16.72 -34.77
C HIS A 481 -3.16 -17.50 -34.04
N LYS A 482 -2.80 -18.30 -33.03
CA LYS A 482 -3.76 -19.06 -32.21
C LYS A 482 -4.77 -18.13 -31.55
N ARG A 483 -4.29 -17.08 -30.88
CA ARG A 483 -5.13 -16.09 -30.19
C ARG A 483 -6.06 -15.35 -31.16
N TYR A 484 -5.54 -14.91 -32.29
CA TYR A 484 -6.33 -14.29 -33.35
C TYR A 484 -7.46 -15.20 -33.83
N CYS A 485 -7.15 -16.48 -34.07
CA CYS A 485 -8.15 -17.45 -34.48
C CYS A 485 -9.21 -17.72 -33.40
N GLU A 486 -8.82 -17.79 -32.12
CA GLU A 486 -9.76 -17.94 -31.00
C GLU A 486 -10.79 -16.79 -30.97
N ILE A 487 -10.31 -15.55 -31.04
CA ILE A 487 -11.16 -14.36 -31.06
C ILE A 487 -12.10 -14.38 -32.26
N LYS A 488 -11.57 -14.61 -33.47
CA LYS A 488 -12.37 -14.64 -34.70
C LYS A 488 -13.33 -15.83 -34.80
N THR A 489 -13.21 -16.83 -33.92
CA THR A 489 -14.17 -17.94 -33.85
C THR A 489 -15.49 -17.51 -33.19
N ASN A 490 -15.47 -16.49 -32.34
CA ASN A 490 -16.65 -15.90 -31.70
C ASN A 490 -16.85 -14.43 -32.16
N PRO A 491 -17.27 -14.22 -33.42
CA PRO A 491 -17.29 -12.89 -34.06
C PRO A 491 -18.26 -11.87 -33.43
N MET A 492 -19.12 -12.27 -32.49
CA MET A 492 -19.97 -11.35 -31.72
C MET A 492 -19.19 -10.50 -30.70
N THR A 493 -17.90 -10.81 -30.47
CA THR A 493 -17.03 -10.01 -29.60
C THR A 493 -16.12 -9.12 -30.46
N PHE A 494 -16.41 -7.82 -30.48
CA PHE A 494 -15.48 -6.84 -31.02
C PHE A 494 -14.28 -6.74 -30.07
N ASP A 495 -13.16 -7.34 -30.45
CA ASP A 495 -11.94 -7.36 -29.65
C ASP A 495 -10.83 -6.61 -30.39
N LEU A 496 -10.45 -5.47 -29.82
CA LEU A 496 -9.41 -4.59 -30.33
C LEU A 496 -8.03 -5.28 -30.39
N GLN A 497 -7.81 -6.39 -29.66
CA GLN A 497 -6.58 -7.20 -29.80
C GLN A 497 -6.39 -7.70 -31.23
N THR A 498 -7.46 -7.96 -31.98
CA THR A 498 -7.35 -8.37 -33.38
C THR A 498 -6.77 -7.26 -34.27
N ILE A 499 -6.98 -5.99 -33.93
CA ILE A 499 -6.42 -4.85 -34.65
C ILE A 499 -4.91 -4.77 -34.41
N ASP A 500 -4.48 -4.88 -33.14
CA ASP A 500 -3.05 -4.91 -32.78
C ASP A 500 -2.33 -6.07 -33.50
N ILE A 501 -2.94 -7.27 -33.51
CA ILE A 501 -2.39 -8.44 -34.19
C ILE A 501 -2.35 -8.25 -35.71
N GLU A 502 -3.40 -7.69 -36.33
CA GLU A 502 -3.42 -7.40 -37.77
C GLU A 502 -2.45 -6.28 -38.15
N HIS A 503 -2.17 -5.33 -37.27
CA HIS A 503 -1.15 -4.32 -37.51
C HIS A 503 0.26 -4.94 -37.49
N GLU A 504 0.55 -5.84 -36.55
CA GLU A 504 1.86 -6.54 -36.50
C GLU A 504 2.00 -7.59 -37.62
N TYR A 505 0.93 -8.32 -37.93
CA TYR A 505 0.87 -9.32 -38.98
C TYR A 505 -0.33 -9.09 -39.92
N PRO A 506 -0.23 -8.13 -40.87
CA PRO A 506 -1.32 -7.81 -41.82
C PRO A 506 -1.82 -9.01 -42.63
N ILE A 507 -0.97 -10.03 -42.79
CA ILE A 507 -1.31 -11.28 -43.47
C ILE A 507 -2.46 -12.03 -42.78
N LEU A 508 -2.60 -11.94 -41.45
CA LEU A 508 -3.67 -12.64 -40.71
C LEU A 508 -5.05 -12.07 -41.07
N GLY A 509 -5.19 -10.75 -41.12
CA GLY A 509 -6.41 -10.08 -41.55
C GLY A 509 -6.77 -10.37 -42.99
N ARG A 510 -5.77 -10.37 -43.90
CA ARG A 510 -5.98 -10.77 -45.30
C ARG A 510 -6.41 -12.23 -45.43
N ALA A 511 -5.71 -13.13 -44.74
CA ALA A 511 -5.98 -14.57 -44.78
C ALA A 511 -7.35 -14.92 -44.20
N TYR A 512 -7.75 -14.29 -43.10
CA TYR A 512 -9.10 -14.46 -42.55
C TYR A 512 -10.18 -14.05 -43.54
N ARG A 513 -10.02 -12.89 -44.21
CA ARG A 513 -10.98 -12.39 -45.21
C ARG A 513 -11.07 -13.28 -46.47
N LYS A 514 -9.95 -13.88 -46.90
CA LYS A 514 -9.88 -14.66 -48.15
C LYS A 514 -10.11 -16.17 -47.97
N LEU A 515 -9.56 -16.76 -46.90
CA LEU A 515 -9.54 -18.21 -46.67
C LEU A 515 -10.58 -18.64 -45.62
N GLY A 516 -11.10 -17.71 -44.82
CA GLY A 516 -12.00 -18.00 -43.71
C GLY A 516 -11.29 -18.58 -42.49
N ILE A 517 -12.01 -18.61 -41.36
CA ILE A 517 -11.44 -18.98 -40.06
C ILE A 517 -11.01 -20.46 -39.97
N GLN A 518 -11.76 -21.36 -40.61
CA GLN A 518 -11.49 -22.79 -40.54
C GLN A 518 -10.16 -23.14 -41.20
N GLU A 519 -9.90 -22.56 -42.37
CA GLU A 519 -8.66 -22.80 -43.11
C GLU A 519 -7.49 -22.06 -42.45
N LEU A 520 -7.69 -20.82 -42.00
CA LEU A 520 -6.67 -20.09 -41.28
C LEU A 520 -6.17 -20.83 -40.02
N LYS A 521 -7.06 -21.52 -39.29
CA LYS A 521 -6.68 -22.35 -38.12
C LYS A 521 -5.71 -23.50 -38.47
N ARG A 522 -5.80 -24.04 -39.69
CA ARG A 522 -4.90 -25.11 -40.18
C ARG A 522 -3.54 -24.57 -40.59
N LEU A 523 -3.49 -23.35 -41.11
CA LEU A 523 -2.29 -22.69 -41.62
C LEU A 523 -1.52 -21.99 -40.50
N ARG A 524 -0.69 -22.76 -39.78
CA ARG A 524 0.00 -22.32 -38.54
C ARG A 524 1.28 -21.52 -38.74
N THR A 525 1.70 -21.27 -39.98
CA THR A 525 2.95 -20.54 -40.30
C THR A 525 2.70 -19.45 -41.32
N ILE A 526 3.51 -18.38 -41.30
CA ILE A 526 3.45 -17.31 -42.31
C ILE A 526 3.62 -17.91 -43.71
N LYS A 527 4.56 -18.86 -43.89
CA LYS A 527 4.82 -19.51 -45.18
C LYS A 527 3.59 -20.25 -45.70
N SER A 528 2.94 -21.07 -44.87
CA SER A 528 1.73 -21.80 -45.28
C SER A 528 0.57 -20.87 -45.63
N ILE A 529 0.43 -19.75 -44.91
CA ILE A 529 -0.60 -18.76 -45.21
C ILE A 529 -0.32 -18.07 -46.55
N LYS A 530 0.94 -17.66 -46.80
CA LYS A 530 1.32 -17.05 -48.09
C LYS A 530 1.07 -17.99 -49.27
N LEU A 531 1.40 -19.27 -49.12
CA LEU A 531 1.16 -20.29 -50.16
C LEU A 531 -0.35 -20.44 -50.45
N ALA A 532 -1.18 -20.55 -49.41
CA ALA A 532 -2.63 -20.63 -49.57
C ALA A 532 -3.24 -19.35 -50.15
N LEU A 533 -2.58 -18.20 -49.99
CA LEU A 533 -2.96 -16.92 -50.58
C LEU A 533 -2.44 -16.72 -52.02
N GLY A 534 -1.59 -17.62 -52.53
CA GLY A 534 -0.91 -17.47 -53.82
C GLY A 534 0.13 -16.36 -53.85
N GLU A 535 0.71 -15.99 -52.70
CA GLU A 535 1.73 -14.93 -52.59
C GLU A 535 3.17 -15.45 -52.75
N ILE A 536 3.39 -16.78 -52.72
CA ILE A 536 4.67 -17.46 -52.98
C ILE A 536 4.46 -18.86 -53.57
#